data_AF-A0A7Y9NLA0-F1
#
_entry.id   AF-A0A7Y9NLA0-F1
#
_cell.length_a   1.000
_cell.length_b   1.000
_cell.length_c   1.000
_cell.angle_alpha   90.00
_cell.angle_beta   90.00
_cell.angle_gamma   90.00
#
_symmetry.space_group_name_H-M   'P 1'
#
loop_
_entity.id
_entity.type
_entity.pdbx_description
1 polymer ?
#
loop_
_entity_poly.entity_id
_entity_poly.type
_entity_poly.pdbx_seq_one_letter_code
_entity_poly.pdbx_strand_id
1 'polypeptide(L)'
;MKTTASVVFCTALLLTSAFSSVAQTPEAQSAVPANQPAEVSFQFDHTGLPVPRFTLRIHENGTGTYQADQAETPATQTSMRGQAAQHVDRPINLTPGVVAKIFKAARGLNHFNVECASKAKNIADTGTKTLTYNGSDGSGSCVYNYSENKMVGTLTDIFLAIASTLDEGRKLEFLHRYDRLGLDAEMNSFADEVKEGRALELGTISSTLASIADDTAVIQRVRLRAAKMLEQVAADRP
;
A
#
# COMPACT_ATOMS: atom_id res chain seq x y z
N MET A 1 -33.69 -29.14 93.18
CA MET A 1 -32.95 -27.97 93.69
C MET A 1 -32.94 -26.89 92.61
N LYS A 2 -33.51 -25.73 92.94
CA LYS A 2 -33.34 -24.34 92.43
C LYS A 2 -33.31 -24.10 90.90
N THR A 3 -34.38 -23.58 90.28
CA THR A 3 -34.77 -22.16 90.03
C THR A 3 -33.85 -21.29 89.14
N THR A 4 -34.51 -20.66 88.16
CA THR A 4 -34.39 -19.26 87.65
C THR A 4 -33.33 -18.82 86.61
N ALA A 5 -33.89 -18.20 85.55
CA ALA A 5 -33.67 -16.80 85.09
C ALA A 5 -32.79 -16.50 83.85
N SER A 6 -33.49 -15.85 82.91
CA SER A 6 -33.15 -14.81 81.92
C SER A 6 -31.82 -14.06 82.04
N VAL A 7 -31.28 -13.61 80.90
CA VAL A 7 -31.20 -12.20 80.45
C VAL A 7 -30.12 -12.03 79.35
N VAL A 8 -30.58 -11.54 78.19
CA VAL A 8 -30.00 -10.60 77.21
C VAL A 8 -28.53 -10.14 77.43
N PHE A 9 -27.69 -10.24 76.38
CA PHE A 9 -26.86 -9.10 75.99
C PHE A 9 -26.63 -9.08 74.48
N CYS A 10 -26.94 -7.93 73.91
CA CYS A 10 -26.77 -7.54 72.52
C CYS A 10 -25.32 -7.08 72.32
N THR A 11 -24.60 -7.63 71.35
CA THR A 11 -23.37 -7.00 70.84
C THR A 11 -23.28 -7.25 69.35
N ALA A 12 -23.52 -6.19 68.59
CA ALA A 12 -23.30 -6.15 67.16
C ALA A 12 -21.80 -6.16 66.87
N LEU A 13 -21.34 -7.11 66.06
CA LEU A 13 -20.02 -7.08 65.45
C LEU A 13 -20.20 -7.11 63.93
N LEU A 14 -19.99 -5.96 63.31
CA LEU A 14 -19.91 -5.77 61.86
C LEU A 14 -18.63 -6.45 61.36
N LEU A 15 -18.76 -7.59 60.69
CA LEU A 15 -17.71 -8.20 59.89
C LEU A 15 -17.90 -7.77 58.43
N THR A 16 -17.12 -6.77 58.02
CA THR A 16 -16.98 -6.34 56.63
C THR A 16 -16.14 -7.35 55.87
N SER A 17 -16.78 -8.19 55.05
CA SER A 17 -16.12 -9.05 54.08
C SER A 17 -15.74 -8.24 52.83
N ALA A 18 -14.44 -7.97 52.65
CA ALA A 18 -13.90 -7.40 51.42
C ALA A 18 -13.77 -8.51 50.36
N PHE A 19 -14.67 -8.53 49.38
CA PHE A 19 -14.52 -9.32 48.17
C PHE A 19 -13.60 -8.57 47.20
N SER A 20 -12.34 -9.01 47.09
CA SER A 20 -11.44 -8.57 46.02
C SER A 20 -11.91 -9.18 44.71
N SER A 21 -12.59 -8.36 43.89
CA SER A 21 -12.94 -8.72 42.51
C SER A 21 -11.67 -8.64 41.66
N VAL A 22 -11.22 -9.78 41.13
CA VAL A 22 -10.20 -9.81 40.07
C VAL A 22 -10.87 -9.28 38.81
N ALA A 23 -10.57 -8.04 38.44
CA ALA A 23 -10.99 -7.47 37.17
C ALA A 23 -10.27 -8.24 36.04
N GLN A 24 -11.02 -8.99 35.25
CA GLN A 24 -10.56 -9.47 33.95
C GLN A 24 -10.42 -8.26 33.03
N THR A 25 -9.19 -7.94 32.66
CA THR A 25 -8.90 -7.01 31.57
C THR A 25 -9.43 -7.61 30.28
N PRO A 26 -10.43 -7.00 29.60
CA PRO A 26 -10.78 -7.42 28.26
C PRO A 26 -9.60 -7.11 27.35
N GLU A 27 -9.11 -8.10 26.61
CA GLU A 27 -8.22 -7.85 25.47
C GLU A 27 -8.90 -6.83 24.56
N ALA A 28 -8.26 -5.68 24.40
CA ALA A 28 -8.69 -4.63 23.50
C ALA A 28 -8.63 -5.17 22.06
N GLN A 29 -9.72 -5.74 21.58
CA GLN A 29 -10.02 -5.77 20.16
C GLN A 29 -10.14 -4.29 19.75
N SER A 30 -9.13 -3.79 19.03
CA SER A 30 -9.14 -2.46 18.44
C SER A 30 -10.37 -2.33 17.54
N ALA A 31 -11.46 -1.81 18.09
CA ALA A 31 -12.60 -1.39 17.29
C ALA A 31 -12.12 -0.23 16.41
N VAL A 32 -12.06 -0.48 15.10
CA VAL A 32 -11.82 0.57 14.11
C VAL A 32 -12.93 1.61 14.30
N PRO A 33 -12.61 2.90 14.50
CA PRO A 33 -13.63 3.91 14.67
C PRO A 33 -14.55 3.92 13.45
N ALA A 34 -15.86 3.86 13.69
CA ALA A 34 -16.93 3.62 12.70
C ALA A 34 -17.07 4.70 11.61
N ASN A 35 -16.08 5.58 11.43
CA ASN A 35 -16.08 6.68 10.47
C ASN A 35 -14.76 6.81 9.68
N GLN A 36 -13.87 5.82 9.73
CA GLN A 36 -12.72 5.74 8.84
C GLN A 36 -13.18 5.13 7.51
N PRO A 37 -12.89 5.76 6.35
CA PRO A 37 -13.17 5.14 5.05
C PRO A 37 -12.38 3.82 4.94
N ALA A 38 -12.95 2.82 4.28
CA ALA A 38 -12.25 1.55 4.16
C ALA A 38 -10.91 1.73 3.42
N GLU A 39 -9.95 0.89 3.79
CA GLU A 39 -8.58 0.90 3.27
C GLU A 39 -8.25 -0.48 2.70
N VAL A 40 -7.65 -0.49 1.50
CA VAL A 40 -6.94 -1.65 0.97
C VAL A 40 -5.45 -1.32 0.95
N SER A 41 -4.62 -2.25 1.44
CA SER A 41 -3.18 -2.15 1.29
C SER A 41 -2.58 -3.36 0.58
N PHE A 42 -1.50 -3.09 -0.13
CA PHE A 42 -0.66 -4.08 -0.80
C PHE A 42 0.79 -3.85 -0.39
N GLN A 43 1.40 -4.86 0.22
CA GLN A 43 2.81 -4.87 0.56
C GLN A 43 3.54 -5.87 -0.33
N PHE A 44 4.72 -5.49 -0.80
CA PHE A 44 5.59 -6.34 -1.61
C PHE A 44 6.99 -6.36 -1.02
N ASP A 45 7.61 -7.54 -1.00
CA ASP A 45 9.00 -7.77 -0.59
C ASP A 45 9.67 -8.76 -1.54
N HIS A 46 10.69 -8.30 -2.26
CA HIS A 46 11.55 -9.14 -3.10
C HIS A 46 12.96 -8.54 -3.19
N THR A 47 13.93 -9.24 -2.61
CA THR A 47 15.32 -8.78 -2.63
C THR A 47 15.94 -8.84 -4.03
N GLY A 48 16.90 -7.96 -4.30
CA GLY A 48 17.60 -7.91 -5.58
C GLY A 48 16.93 -7.03 -6.65
N LEU A 49 15.75 -6.45 -6.37
CA LEU A 49 15.15 -5.43 -7.22
C LEU A 49 15.64 -4.02 -6.87
N PRO A 50 15.50 -3.03 -7.79
CA PRO A 50 15.77 -1.62 -7.48
C PRO A 50 14.94 -1.07 -6.31
N VAL A 51 13.69 -1.54 -6.19
CA VAL A 51 12.79 -1.25 -5.07
C VAL A 51 12.39 -2.59 -4.43
N PRO A 52 13.20 -3.13 -3.50
CA PRO A 52 12.95 -4.44 -2.93
C PRO A 52 11.74 -4.50 -2.02
N ARG A 53 11.30 -3.37 -1.45
CA ARG A 53 10.14 -3.32 -0.56
C ARG A 53 9.30 -2.10 -0.84
N PHE A 54 7.99 -2.28 -0.92
CA PHE A 54 7.06 -1.17 -0.89
C PHE A 54 5.71 -1.54 -0.30
N THR A 55 4.94 -0.52 0.08
CA THR A 55 3.56 -0.61 0.54
C THR A 55 2.74 0.48 -0.15
N LEU A 56 1.62 0.08 -0.76
CA LEU A 56 0.56 0.96 -1.23
C LEU A 56 -0.60 0.87 -0.24
N ARG A 57 -1.10 2.01 0.25
CA ARG A 57 -2.33 2.10 1.05
C ARG A 57 -3.33 2.99 0.36
N ILE A 58 -4.50 2.47 0.03
CA ILE A 58 -5.53 3.16 -0.76
C ILE A 58 -6.81 3.22 0.07
N HIS A 59 -7.32 4.42 0.27
CA HIS A 59 -8.63 4.66 0.89
C HIS A 59 -9.74 4.67 -0.17
N GLU A 60 -10.97 4.39 0.23
CA GLU A 60 -12.14 4.38 -0.68
C GLU A 60 -12.41 5.71 -1.40
N ASN A 61 -11.92 6.82 -0.87
CA ASN A 61 -12.03 8.13 -1.51
C ASN A 61 -10.96 8.37 -2.60
N GLY A 62 -10.08 7.40 -2.86
CA GLY A 62 -8.99 7.46 -3.84
C GLY A 62 -7.68 8.07 -3.35
N THR A 63 -7.67 8.67 -2.16
CA THR A 63 -6.42 9.10 -1.52
C THR A 63 -5.64 7.91 -0.98
N GLY A 64 -4.33 8.04 -0.88
CA GLY A 64 -3.48 6.98 -0.36
C GLY A 64 -2.05 7.40 -0.14
N THR A 65 -1.22 6.43 0.23
CA THR A 65 0.22 6.59 0.39
C THR A 65 0.99 5.48 -0.32
N TYR A 66 2.18 5.84 -0.80
CA TYR A 66 3.19 4.92 -1.28
C TYR A 66 4.44 5.07 -0.42
N GLN A 67 4.84 3.99 0.22
CA GLN A 67 6.07 3.91 1.00
C GLN A 67 6.97 2.85 0.39
N ALA A 68 8.24 3.16 0.15
CA ALA A 68 9.16 2.24 -0.50
C ALA A 68 10.61 2.41 -0.02
N ASP A 69 11.34 1.30 -0.01
CA ASP A 69 12.77 1.29 0.21
C ASP A 69 13.47 1.08 -1.14
N GLN A 70 14.17 2.10 -1.62
CA GLN A 70 15.03 2.01 -2.80
C GLN A 70 16.39 1.45 -2.40
N ALA A 71 16.86 0.43 -3.13
CA ALA A 71 18.21 -0.10 -2.98
C ALA A 71 19.26 0.87 -3.53
N GLU A 72 20.48 0.77 -3.00
CA GLU A 72 21.63 1.47 -3.55
C GLU A 72 21.89 0.99 -4.98
N THR A 73 22.12 1.93 -5.89
CA THR A 73 22.58 1.66 -7.26
C THR A 73 23.99 2.24 -7.41
N PRO A 74 25.05 1.42 -7.51
CA PRO A 74 26.40 1.93 -7.65
C PRO A 74 26.59 2.64 -8.99
N ALA A 75 27.55 3.58 -9.04
CA ALA A 75 27.99 4.14 -10.30
C ALA A 75 28.59 3.03 -11.17
N THR A 76 28.32 3.07 -12.47
CA THR A 76 28.85 2.13 -13.46
C THR A 76 29.60 2.88 -14.56
N GLN A 77 30.23 2.14 -15.47
CA GLN A 77 30.86 2.75 -16.66
C GLN A 77 29.84 3.50 -17.53
N THR A 78 28.57 3.09 -17.51
CA THR A 78 27.49 3.71 -18.29
C THR A 78 26.66 4.72 -17.50
N SER A 79 26.80 4.75 -16.17
CA SER A 79 26.10 5.69 -15.28
C SER A 79 27.09 6.28 -14.28
N MET A 80 27.65 7.44 -14.62
CA MET A 80 28.71 8.10 -13.84
C MET A 80 28.25 8.58 -12.45
N ARG A 81 26.95 8.52 -12.14
CA ARG A 81 26.40 8.78 -10.80
C ARG A 81 25.61 7.57 -10.32
N GLY A 82 26.03 7.04 -9.17
CA GLY A 82 25.22 6.12 -8.39
C GLY A 82 24.10 6.83 -7.64
N GLN A 83 23.19 6.04 -7.08
CA GLN A 83 22.11 6.47 -6.21
C GLN A 83 22.28 5.77 -4.86
N ALA A 84 22.33 6.54 -3.78
CA ALA A 84 22.29 5.98 -2.44
C ALA A 84 20.92 5.32 -2.18
N ALA A 85 20.90 4.35 -1.27
CA ALA A 85 19.65 3.81 -0.75
C ALA A 85 18.79 4.93 -0.15
N GLN A 86 17.50 4.90 -0.44
CA GLN A 86 16.58 5.98 -0.08
C GLN A 86 15.24 5.41 0.37
N HIS A 87 14.66 5.99 1.41
CA HIS A 87 13.28 5.75 1.76
C HIS A 87 12.40 6.78 1.03
N VAL A 88 11.35 6.30 0.39
CA VAL A 88 10.37 7.10 -0.35
C VAL A 88 9.06 7.05 0.40
N ASP A 89 8.47 8.20 0.70
CA ASP A 89 7.11 8.34 1.22
C ASP A 89 6.41 9.44 0.44
N ARG A 90 5.33 9.09 -0.27
CA ARG A 90 4.61 10.01 -1.15
C ARG A 90 3.10 9.80 -1.04
N PRO A 91 2.30 10.89 -1.01
CA PRO A 91 0.87 10.79 -1.18
C PRO A 91 0.54 10.39 -2.62
N ILE A 92 -0.53 9.63 -2.79
CA ILE A 92 -1.08 9.27 -4.11
C ILE A 92 -2.58 9.56 -4.14
N ASN A 93 -3.08 9.80 -5.34
CA ASN A 93 -4.51 9.95 -5.60
C ASN A 93 -4.84 9.17 -6.86
N LEU A 94 -5.70 8.17 -6.72
CA LEU A 94 -6.06 7.25 -7.79
C LEU A 94 -7.37 7.67 -8.46
N THR A 95 -7.51 7.34 -9.73
CA THR A 95 -8.77 7.55 -10.45
C THR A 95 -9.92 6.75 -9.81
N PRO A 96 -11.16 7.26 -9.81
CA PRO A 96 -12.30 6.53 -9.24
C PRO A 96 -12.53 5.15 -9.86
N GLY A 97 -12.17 4.98 -11.14
CA GLY A 97 -12.28 3.71 -11.85
C GLY A 97 -11.36 2.63 -11.27
N VAL A 98 -10.11 2.97 -10.93
CA VAL A 98 -9.18 2.02 -10.31
C VAL A 98 -9.55 1.74 -8.86
N VAL A 99 -9.93 2.77 -8.10
CA VAL A 99 -10.42 2.61 -6.72
C VAL A 99 -11.60 1.65 -6.68
N ALA A 100 -12.61 1.83 -7.54
CA ALA A 100 -13.76 0.95 -7.63
C ALA A 100 -13.36 -0.50 -7.95
N LYS A 101 -12.39 -0.73 -8.84
CA LYS A 101 -11.87 -2.07 -9.15
C LYS A 101 -11.20 -2.71 -7.93
N ILE A 102 -10.33 -1.98 -7.24
CA ILE A 102 -9.61 -2.46 -6.05
C ILE A 102 -10.59 -2.89 -4.96
N PHE A 103 -11.54 -2.01 -4.59
CA PHE A 103 -12.48 -2.29 -3.51
C PHE A 103 -13.52 -3.35 -3.86
N LYS A 104 -13.96 -3.39 -5.12
CA LYS A 104 -14.82 -4.49 -5.61
C LYS A 104 -14.11 -5.84 -5.52
N ALA A 105 -12.83 -5.91 -5.89
CA ALA A 105 -12.03 -7.13 -5.79
C ALA A 105 -11.81 -7.54 -4.33
N ALA A 106 -11.44 -6.60 -3.46
CA ALA A 106 -11.23 -6.88 -2.03
C ALA A 106 -12.47 -7.49 -1.36
N ARG A 107 -13.65 -6.90 -1.59
CA ARG A 107 -14.93 -7.45 -1.09
C ARG A 107 -15.29 -8.78 -1.74
N GLY A 108 -15.06 -8.91 -3.05
CA GLY A 108 -15.26 -10.17 -3.78
C GLY A 108 -14.36 -11.32 -3.29
N LEU A 109 -13.23 -11.00 -2.68
CA LEU A 109 -12.29 -11.92 -2.04
C LEU A 109 -12.56 -12.09 -0.54
N ASN A 110 -13.78 -11.80 -0.07
CA ASN A 110 -14.16 -11.88 1.35
C ASN A 110 -13.20 -11.08 2.26
N HIS A 111 -12.86 -9.86 1.84
CA HIS A 111 -11.90 -8.98 2.53
C HIS A 111 -10.53 -9.63 2.72
N PHE A 112 -10.11 -10.47 1.77
CA PHE A 112 -8.90 -11.29 1.79
C PHE A 112 -8.90 -12.42 2.82
N ASN A 113 -10.04 -12.80 3.39
CA ASN A 113 -10.20 -14.02 4.18
C ASN A 113 -10.40 -15.25 3.27
N VAL A 114 -9.45 -15.45 2.36
CA VAL A 114 -9.40 -16.55 1.39
C VAL A 114 -7.99 -17.10 1.29
N GLU A 115 -7.85 -18.30 0.73
CA GLU A 115 -6.53 -18.86 0.47
C GLU A 115 -5.92 -18.22 -0.79
N CYS A 116 -5.04 -17.23 -0.59
CA CYS A 116 -4.37 -16.53 -1.69
C CYS A 116 -3.17 -17.30 -2.23
N ALA A 117 -2.41 -17.99 -1.37
CA ALA A 117 -1.22 -18.71 -1.79
C ALA A 117 -1.58 -19.97 -2.59
N SER A 118 -0.88 -20.19 -3.70
CA SER A 118 -0.96 -21.47 -4.43
C SER A 118 -0.41 -22.62 -3.59
N LYS A 119 -1.00 -23.81 -3.76
CA LYS A 119 -0.52 -25.07 -3.18
C LYS A 119 0.45 -25.82 -4.10
N ALA A 120 0.72 -25.29 -5.28
CA ALA A 120 1.61 -25.91 -6.24
C ALA A 120 3.03 -26.02 -5.68
N LYS A 121 3.68 -27.15 -5.98
CA LYS A 121 5.09 -27.37 -5.64
C LYS A 121 5.98 -26.73 -6.71
N ASN A 122 7.21 -26.39 -6.33
CA ASN A 122 8.24 -25.84 -7.22
C ASN A 122 7.87 -24.50 -7.88
N ILE A 123 7.13 -23.66 -7.16
CA ILE A 123 6.88 -22.28 -7.58
C ILE A 123 8.15 -21.45 -7.36
N ALA A 124 8.58 -20.74 -8.41
CA ALA A 124 9.69 -19.79 -8.31
C ALA A 124 9.37 -18.68 -7.31
N ASP A 125 10.37 -18.18 -6.61
CA ASP A 125 10.20 -17.00 -5.77
C ASP A 125 10.01 -15.75 -6.67
N THR A 126 8.86 -15.10 -6.53
CA THR A 126 8.46 -13.89 -7.25
C THR A 126 8.24 -12.72 -6.30
N GLY A 127 8.71 -12.85 -5.05
CA GLY A 127 8.46 -11.91 -3.98
C GLY A 127 7.22 -12.21 -3.15
N THR A 128 7.33 -11.96 -1.85
CA THR A 128 6.21 -12.07 -0.91
C THR A 128 5.28 -10.87 -1.07
N LYS A 129 3.99 -11.15 -1.17
CA LYS A 129 2.92 -10.18 -1.34
C LYS A 129 1.93 -10.33 -0.20
N THR A 130 1.48 -9.22 0.35
CA THR A 130 0.42 -9.19 1.38
C THR A 130 -0.68 -8.25 0.91
N LEU A 131 -1.90 -8.76 0.81
CA LEU A 131 -3.11 -7.97 0.60
C LEU A 131 -3.85 -7.84 1.93
N THR A 132 -4.26 -6.63 2.29
CA THR A 132 -5.01 -6.38 3.53
C THR A 132 -6.18 -5.45 3.26
N TYR A 133 -7.31 -5.71 3.91
CA TYR A 133 -8.51 -4.89 3.89
C TYR A 133 -8.87 -4.51 5.33
N ASN A 134 -9.23 -3.25 5.55
CA ASN A 134 -9.82 -2.78 6.79
C ASN A 134 -10.99 -1.84 6.48
N GLY A 135 -12.19 -2.16 6.93
CA GLY A 135 -13.39 -1.34 6.74
C GLY A 135 -14.45 -1.61 7.80
N SER A 136 -15.54 -0.86 7.75
CA SER A 136 -16.69 -1.08 8.63
C SER A 136 -17.48 -2.35 8.29
N ASP A 137 -17.34 -2.84 7.07
CA ASP A 137 -17.95 -4.05 6.52
C ASP A 137 -17.09 -5.32 6.69
N GLY A 138 -15.88 -5.19 7.26
CA GLY A 138 -15.02 -6.33 7.55
C GLY A 138 -13.54 -5.98 7.56
N SER A 139 -12.73 -6.97 7.90
CA SER A 139 -11.28 -6.91 7.78
C SER A 139 -10.72 -8.28 7.44
N GLY A 140 -9.52 -8.30 6.88
CA GLY A 140 -8.82 -9.54 6.58
C GLY A 140 -7.52 -9.28 5.84
N SER A 141 -6.71 -10.33 5.75
CA SER A 141 -5.41 -10.26 5.11
C SER A 141 -5.03 -11.64 4.58
N CYS A 142 -4.27 -11.66 3.48
CA CYS A 142 -3.65 -12.87 3.00
C CYS A 142 -2.24 -12.60 2.48
N VAL A 143 -1.34 -13.55 2.72
CA VAL A 143 0.07 -13.52 2.30
C VAL A 143 0.30 -14.60 1.24
N TYR A 144 1.04 -14.28 0.19
CA TYR A 144 1.32 -15.22 -0.90
C TYR A 144 2.59 -14.82 -1.66
N ASN A 145 3.30 -15.80 -2.21
CA ASN A 145 4.31 -15.57 -3.23
C ASN A 145 3.66 -15.53 -4.63
N TYR A 146 2.86 -16.57 -4.92
CA TYR A 146 2.11 -16.76 -6.15
C TYR A 146 0.66 -17.14 -5.82
N SER A 147 -0.28 -16.75 -6.67
CA SER A 147 -1.70 -17.09 -6.54
C SER A 147 -2.25 -17.66 -7.84
N GLU A 148 -3.01 -18.75 -7.74
CA GLU A 148 -3.83 -19.28 -8.84
C GLU A 148 -5.23 -18.64 -8.88
N ASN A 149 -5.58 -17.85 -7.85
CA ASN A 149 -6.85 -17.12 -7.83
C ASN A 149 -6.76 -15.92 -8.79
N LYS A 150 -7.54 -15.97 -9.88
CA LYS A 150 -7.52 -14.94 -10.94
C LYS A 150 -7.82 -13.52 -10.43
N MET A 151 -8.67 -13.39 -9.40
CA MET A 151 -9.00 -12.08 -8.84
C MET A 151 -7.86 -11.54 -7.96
N VAL A 152 -7.17 -12.40 -7.22
CA VAL A 152 -5.91 -12.04 -6.53
C VAL A 152 -4.85 -11.63 -7.54
N GLY A 153 -4.67 -12.40 -8.62
CA GLY A 153 -3.73 -12.08 -9.71
C GLY A 153 -4.03 -10.72 -10.35
N THR A 154 -5.27 -10.48 -10.76
CA THR A 154 -5.69 -9.20 -11.35
C THR A 154 -5.45 -8.02 -10.40
N LEU A 155 -5.74 -8.19 -9.11
CA LEU A 155 -5.52 -7.15 -8.12
C LEU A 155 -4.02 -6.90 -7.89
N THR A 156 -3.20 -7.96 -7.91
CA THR A 156 -1.74 -7.88 -7.86
C THR A 156 -1.22 -7.05 -9.03
N ASP A 157 -1.67 -7.35 -10.25
CA ASP A 157 -1.23 -6.65 -11.46
C ASP A 157 -1.55 -5.15 -11.40
N ILE A 158 -2.73 -4.79 -10.86
CA ILE A 158 -3.09 -3.37 -10.64
C ILE A 158 -2.09 -2.70 -9.69
N PHE A 159 -1.83 -3.29 -8.53
CA PHE A 159 -0.92 -2.71 -7.54
C PHE A 159 0.53 -2.62 -8.06
N LEU A 160 1.00 -3.65 -8.76
CA LEU A 160 2.33 -3.65 -9.39
C LEU A 160 2.42 -2.58 -10.48
N ALA A 161 1.37 -2.35 -11.26
CA ALA A 161 1.39 -1.33 -12.31
C ALA A 161 1.35 0.11 -11.77
N ILE A 162 0.66 0.33 -10.63
CA ILE A 162 0.73 1.60 -9.90
C ILE A 162 2.15 1.80 -9.35
N ALA A 163 2.73 0.79 -8.71
CA ALA A 163 4.09 0.85 -8.17
C ALA A 163 5.14 1.10 -9.26
N SER A 164 5.00 0.46 -10.42
CA SER A 164 5.85 0.68 -11.60
C SER A 164 5.82 2.15 -12.05
N THR A 165 4.65 2.78 -12.08
CA THR A 165 4.54 4.21 -12.43
C THR A 165 5.23 5.12 -11.43
N LEU A 166 5.12 4.80 -10.13
CA LEU A 166 5.77 5.56 -9.06
C LEU A 166 7.29 5.41 -9.09
N ASP A 167 7.80 4.21 -9.33
CA ASP A 167 9.25 3.99 -9.51
C ASP A 167 9.77 4.69 -10.76
N GLU A 168 8.99 4.70 -11.84
CA GLU A 168 9.35 5.40 -13.06
C GLU A 168 9.37 6.92 -12.86
N GLY A 169 8.40 7.48 -12.13
CA GLY A 169 8.44 8.89 -11.74
C GLY A 169 9.72 9.27 -10.99
N ARG A 170 10.17 8.43 -10.05
CA ARG A 170 11.43 8.61 -9.32
C ARG A 170 12.65 8.53 -10.25
N LYS A 171 12.65 7.59 -11.19
CA LYS A 171 13.72 7.42 -12.18
C LYS A 171 13.81 8.62 -13.13
N LEU A 172 12.67 9.07 -13.63
CA LEU A 172 12.55 10.28 -14.46
C LEU A 172 13.03 11.53 -13.72
N GLU A 173 12.70 11.71 -12.44
CA GLU A 173 13.23 12.82 -11.62
C GLU A 173 14.76 12.79 -11.53
N PHE A 174 15.34 11.61 -11.32
CA PHE A 174 16.79 11.44 -11.26
C PHE A 174 17.45 11.78 -12.60
N LEU A 175 16.95 11.22 -13.70
CA LEU A 175 17.47 11.47 -15.04
C LEU A 175 17.31 12.95 -15.42
N HIS A 176 16.16 13.55 -15.14
CA HIS A 176 15.93 14.98 -15.41
C HIS A 176 16.95 15.86 -14.72
N ARG A 177 17.35 15.52 -13.49
CA ARG A 177 18.34 16.28 -12.73
C ARG A 177 19.80 15.99 -13.12
N TYR A 178 20.14 14.75 -13.45
CA TYR A 178 21.54 14.32 -13.52
C TYR A 178 21.97 13.71 -14.86
N ASP A 179 21.04 13.18 -15.65
CA ASP A 179 21.31 12.53 -16.94
C ASP A 179 20.15 12.73 -17.92
N ARG A 180 20.11 13.93 -18.50
CA ARG A 180 19.04 14.34 -19.41
C ARG A 180 19.10 13.64 -20.76
N LEU A 181 20.24 13.04 -21.11
CA LEU A 181 20.37 12.25 -22.33
C LEU A 181 19.70 10.88 -22.17
N GLY A 182 19.76 10.31 -20.96
CA GLY A 182 19.06 9.07 -20.61
C GLY A 182 17.53 9.16 -20.64
N LEU A 183 16.96 10.36 -20.47
CA LEU A 183 15.50 10.57 -20.46
C LEU A 183 14.79 10.05 -21.71
N ASP A 184 15.43 10.05 -22.87
CA ASP A 184 14.74 9.63 -24.09
C ASP A 184 14.49 8.12 -24.16
N ALA A 185 15.51 7.33 -23.85
CA ALA A 185 15.38 5.87 -23.80
C ALA A 185 14.35 5.50 -22.72
N GLU A 186 14.42 6.18 -21.58
CA GLU A 186 13.53 5.93 -20.46
C GLU A 186 12.07 6.26 -20.79
N MET A 187 11.81 7.46 -21.30
CA MET A 187 10.46 7.90 -21.63
C MET A 187 9.84 7.04 -22.75
N ASN A 188 10.65 6.47 -23.65
CA ASN A 188 10.19 5.48 -24.63
C ASN A 188 9.74 4.18 -23.94
N SER A 189 10.58 3.60 -23.06
CA SER A 189 10.24 2.39 -22.31
C SER A 189 8.97 2.58 -21.48
N PHE A 190 8.87 3.70 -20.78
CA PHE A 190 7.71 4.01 -19.96
C PHE A 190 6.42 4.16 -20.79
N ALA A 191 6.49 4.78 -21.98
CA ALA A 191 5.34 4.87 -22.86
C ALA A 191 4.84 3.49 -23.33
N ASP A 192 5.74 2.54 -23.56
CA ASP A 192 5.39 1.17 -23.91
C ASP A 192 4.74 0.43 -22.72
N GLU A 193 5.24 0.63 -21.50
CA GLU A 193 4.63 0.08 -20.27
C GLU A 193 3.21 0.59 -20.03
N VAL A 194 2.98 1.90 -20.25
CA VAL A 194 1.63 2.49 -20.17
C VAL A 194 0.70 1.86 -21.19
N LYS A 195 1.16 1.74 -22.44
CA LYS A 195 0.37 1.14 -23.53
C LYS A 195 0.02 -0.34 -23.24
N GLU A 196 0.92 -1.05 -22.60
CA GLU A 196 0.76 -2.47 -22.26
C GLU A 196 0.05 -2.69 -20.92
N GLY A 197 -0.37 -1.63 -20.23
CA GLY A 197 -1.07 -1.68 -18.96
C GLY A 197 -0.20 -2.10 -17.77
N ARG A 198 1.13 -2.10 -17.95
CA ARG A 198 2.11 -2.34 -16.88
C ARG A 198 2.46 -1.09 -16.09
N ALA A 199 2.05 0.07 -16.57
CA ALA A 199 2.06 1.33 -15.84
C ALA A 199 0.64 1.92 -15.84
N LEU A 200 0.13 2.28 -14.65
CA LEU A 200 -1.20 2.85 -14.44
C LEU A 200 -1.11 4.11 -13.58
N GLU A 201 -2.17 4.92 -13.57
CA GLU A 201 -2.29 6.04 -12.64
C GLU A 201 -1.21 7.11 -12.85
N LEU A 202 -0.97 7.48 -14.12
CA LEU A 202 -0.03 8.53 -14.55
C LEU A 202 -0.18 9.85 -13.79
N GLY A 203 -1.39 10.14 -13.29
CA GLY A 203 -1.66 11.32 -12.48
C GLY A 203 -0.81 11.41 -11.22
N THR A 204 -0.37 10.26 -10.68
CA THR A 204 0.50 10.16 -9.49
C THR A 204 1.89 10.75 -9.70
N ILE A 205 2.35 10.87 -10.95
CA ILE A 205 3.66 11.45 -11.31
C ILE A 205 3.52 12.71 -12.19
N SER A 206 2.33 13.31 -12.25
CA SER A 206 2.02 14.45 -13.11
C SER A 206 2.97 15.64 -12.93
N SER A 207 3.43 15.91 -11.70
CA SER A 207 4.41 16.97 -11.43
C SER A 207 5.75 16.73 -12.13
N THR A 208 6.20 15.48 -12.20
CA THR A 208 7.46 15.09 -12.84
C THR A 208 7.33 15.16 -14.36
N LEU A 209 6.19 14.71 -14.89
CA LEU A 209 5.89 14.86 -16.33
C LEU A 209 5.85 16.34 -16.73
N ALA A 210 5.24 17.21 -15.90
CA ALA A 210 5.19 18.65 -16.15
C ALA A 210 6.59 19.28 -16.12
N SER A 211 7.41 18.95 -15.13
CA SER A 211 8.78 19.50 -15.04
C SER A 211 9.64 19.12 -16.26
N ILE A 212 9.44 17.92 -16.81
CA ILE A 212 10.11 17.48 -18.03
C ILE A 212 9.55 18.19 -19.27
N ALA A 213 8.23 18.31 -19.40
CA ALA A 213 7.59 18.96 -20.54
C ALA A 213 7.98 20.44 -20.67
N ASP A 214 8.07 21.14 -19.54
CA ASP A 214 8.32 22.59 -19.49
C ASP A 214 9.79 22.97 -19.65
N ASP A 215 10.72 22.04 -19.45
CA ASP A 215 12.16 22.32 -19.47
C ASP A 215 12.72 22.34 -20.91
N THR A 216 13.01 23.55 -21.40
CA THR A 216 13.48 23.80 -22.77
C THR A 216 14.87 23.25 -23.08
N ALA A 217 15.65 22.88 -22.08
CA ALA A 217 16.94 22.23 -22.29
C ALA A 217 16.80 20.69 -22.43
N VAL A 218 15.60 20.13 -22.25
CA VAL A 218 15.32 18.70 -22.52
C VAL A 218 15.06 18.54 -24.02
N ILE A 219 15.48 17.41 -24.58
CA ILE A 219 15.25 17.07 -25.99
C ILE A 219 13.75 17.18 -26.32
N GLN A 220 13.41 17.89 -27.39
CA GLN A 220 12.02 18.21 -27.76
C GLN A 220 11.09 16.99 -27.80
N ARG A 221 11.54 15.84 -28.31
CA ARG A 221 10.71 14.62 -28.38
C ARG A 221 10.32 14.06 -27.00
N VAL A 222 11.21 14.19 -26.02
CA VAL A 222 10.94 13.77 -24.63
C VAL A 222 9.89 14.68 -24.02
N ARG A 223 10.03 16.00 -24.22
CA ARG A 223 9.06 17.01 -23.76
C ARG A 223 7.67 16.77 -24.34
N LEU A 224 7.59 16.53 -25.65
CA LEU A 224 6.32 16.25 -26.33
C LEU A 224 5.68 14.96 -25.84
N ARG A 225 6.46 13.92 -25.50
CA ARG A 225 5.93 12.68 -24.94
C ARG A 225 5.41 12.87 -23.50
N ALA A 226 6.13 13.62 -22.66
CA ALA A 226 5.65 13.98 -21.33
C ALA A 226 4.35 14.78 -21.39
N ALA A 227 4.26 15.76 -22.30
CA ALA A 227 3.03 16.51 -22.57
C ALA A 227 1.89 15.58 -23.02
N LYS A 228 2.19 14.59 -23.86
CA LYS A 228 1.18 13.62 -24.31
C LYS A 228 0.63 12.76 -23.16
N MET A 229 1.48 12.36 -22.22
CA MET A 229 1.05 11.63 -21.01
C MET A 229 0.20 12.53 -20.10
N LEU A 230 0.52 13.82 -19.98
CA LEU A 230 -0.32 14.77 -19.24
C LEU A 230 -1.70 14.97 -19.88
N GLU A 231 -1.80 14.95 -21.21
CA GLU A 231 -3.10 14.94 -21.89
C GLU A 231 -3.93 13.69 -21.54
N GLN A 232 -3.29 12.52 -21.41
CA GLN A 232 -3.96 11.29 -20.96
C GLN A 232 -4.48 11.44 -19.53
N VAL A 233 -3.65 11.96 -18.63
CA VAL A 233 -4.06 12.27 -17.24
C VAL A 233 -5.27 13.19 -17.20
N ALA A 234 -5.30 14.21 -18.06
CA ALA A 234 -6.44 15.13 -18.14
C ALA A 234 -7.70 14.44 -18.67
N ALA A 235 -7.57 13.51 -19.62
CA ALA A 235 -8.68 12.74 -20.16
C ALA A 235 -9.24 11.70 -19.18
N ASP A 236 -8.42 11.20 -18.27
CA ASP A 236 -8.81 10.21 -17.25
C ASP A 236 -9.45 10.85 -16.01
N ARG A 237 -9.44 12.19 -15.91
CA ARG A 237 -10.13 12.91 -14.84
C ARG A 237 -11.64 12.93 -15.13
N PRO A 238 -12.49 12.49 -14.18
CA PRO A 238 -13.95 12.46 -14.36
C PRO A 238 -14.58 13.86 -14.47
#